data_AF-A0A1I7JX73-F1
#
_entry.id   AF-A0A1I7JX73-F1
#
_cell.length_a   1.000
_cell.length_b   1.000
_cell.length_c   1.000
_cell.angle_alpha   90.00
_cell.angle_beta   90.00
_cell.angle_gamma   90.00
#
_symmetry.space_group_name_H-M   'P 1'
#
loop_
_entity.id
_entity.type
_entity.pdbx_description
1 polymer ?
#
loop_
_entity_poly.entity_id
_entity_poly.type
_entity_poly.pdbx_seq_one_letter_code
_entity_poly.pdbx_strand_id
1 'polypeptide(L)'
;MACVHGGSAVFEVIDKVVYAMAGLRFLSSLAELTGACLMLYFGTAASALQVNAALALVGPLVLVTVTMLGISGLAGEMALWRIALIVLGVGCILLGARG
;
A
#
# COMPACT_ATOMS: atom_id res chain seq x y z
N MET A 1 43.24 -0.52 4.63
CA MET A 1 43.29 0.58 5.61
C MET A 1 42.52 1.76 5.07
N ALA A 2 41.27 1.91 5.53
CA ALA A 2 40.60 3.17 5.76
C ALA A 2 39.37 2.84 6.60
N CYS A 3 39.49 3.06 7.92
CA CYS A 3 38.36 3.00 8.84
C CYS A 3 37.32 4.04 8.39
N VAL A 4 36.15 3.60 7.96
CA VAL A 4 34.97 4.49 7.89
C VAL A 4 34.19 4.31 9.18
N HIS A 5 34.15 5.41 9.92
CA HIS A 5 33.49 5.59 11.21
C HIS A 5 32.06 5.07 11.22
N GLY A 6 31.71 4.45 12.36
CA GLY A 6 30.39 3.89 12.63
C GLY A 6 29.27 4.93 12.63
N GLY A 7 28.11 4.47 12.17
CA GLY A 7 26.85 5.18 12.32
C GLY A 7 25.77 4.79 11.30
N SER A 8 25.53 3.52 10.97
CA SER A 8 24.43 3.11 10.05
C SER A 8 24.07 1.60 10.06
N ALA A 9 24.28 0.85 11.15
CA ALA A 9 24.23 -0.62 11.11
C ALA A 9 22.84 -1.26 10.83
N VAL A 10 21.75 -0.49 10.82
CA VAL A 10 20.38 -1.01 10.55
C VAL A 10 19.91 -0.72 9.12
N PHE A 11 20.30 0.42 8.55
CA PHE A 11 19.83 0.87 7.24
C PHE A 11 20.56 0.22 6.05
N GLU A 12 21.65 -0.49 6.27
CA GLU A 12 22.42 -1.17 5.21
C GLU A 12 21.94 -2.61 4.94
N VAL A 13 21.20 -3.23 5.88
CA VAL A 13 20.73 -4.63 5.75
C VAL A 13 19.38 -4.73 5.01
N ILE A 14 18.58 -3.67 5.02
CA ILE A 14 17.24 -3.65 4.41
C ILE A 14 17.22 -2.69 3.23
N ASP A 15 16.76 -3.17 2.08
CA ASP A 15 16.61 -2.35 0.88
C ASP A 15 15.73 -1.12 1.13
N LYS A 16 16.19 0.04 0.65
CA LYS A 16 15.45 1.32 0.74
C LYS A 16 14.03 1.21 0.19
N VAL A 17 13.84 0.37 -0.84
CA VAL A 17 12.53 0.09 -1.43
C VAL A 17 11.61 -0.63 -0.45
N VAL A 18 12.14 -1.54 0.37
CA VAL A 18 11.36 -2.26 1.39
C VAL A 18 10.89 -1.31 2.48
N TYR A 19 11.71 -0.35 2.91
CA TYR A 19 11.27 0.72 3.81
C TYR A 19 10.10 1.53 3.22
N ALA A 20 10.16 1.87 1.94
CA ALA A 20 9.07 2.57 1.26
C ALA A 20 7.79 1.70 1.18
N MET A 21 7.91 0.40 0.87
CA MET A 21 6.76 -0.52 0.86
C MET A 21 6.11 -0.67 2.24
N ALA A 22 6.92 -0.85 3.28
CA ALA A 22 6.43 -0.97 4.64
C ALA A 22 5.76 0.33 5.09
N GLY A 23 6.38 1.48 4.82
CA GLY A 23 5.84 2.80 5.13
C GLY A 23 4.47 3.05 4.49
N LEU A 24 4.31 2.75 3.19
CA LEU A 24 3.01 2.89 2.51
C LEU A 24 1.93 1.96 3.10
N ARG A 25 2.30 0.74 3.50
CA ARG A 25 1.36 -0.16 4.19
C ARG A 25 0.94 0.39 5.54
N PHE A 26 1.88 0.88 6.35
CA PHE A 26 1.56 1.52 7.63
C PHE A 26 0.64 2.72 7.44
N LEU A 27 0.90 3.58 6.47
CA LEU A 27 0.05 4.73 6.17
C LEU A 27 -1.37 4.31 5.77
N SER A 28 -1.50 3.30 4.92
CA SER A 28 -2.80 2.74 4.54
C SER A 28 -3.55 2.12 5.71
N SER A 29 -2.87 1.33 6.54
CA SER A 29 -3.47 0.72 7.73
C SER A 29 -3.90 1.76 8.74
N LEU A 30 -3.19 2.88 8.86
CA LEU A 30 -3.62 4.00 9.70
C LEU A 30 -4.88 4.68 9.16
N ALA A 31 -5.03 4.79 7.83
CA ALA A 31 -6.26 5.29 7.23
C ALA A 31 -7.45 4.37 7.52
N GLU A 32 -7.28 3.05 7.38
CA GLU A 32 -8.32 2.08 7.76
C GLU A 32 -8.61 2.09 9.25
N LEU A 33 -7.58 2.19 10.10
CA LEU A 33 -7.75 2.30 11.55
C LEU A 33 -8.55 3.56 11.91
N THR A 34 -8.25 4.69 11.28
CA THR A 34 -9.00 5.94 11.46
C THR A 34 -10.45 5.77 11.02
N GLY A 35 -10.67 5.10 9.89
CA GLY A 35 -11.98 4.69 9.41
C GLY A 35 -12.75 3.87 10.45
N ALA A 36 -12.13 2.81 10.97
CA ALA A 36 -12.72 1.94 11.99
C ALA A 36 -13.09 2.71 13.26
N CYS A 37 -12.21 3.60 13.75
CA CYS A 37 -12.51 4.49 14.86
C CYS A 37 -13.73 5.38 14.57
N LEU A 38 -13.86 5.90 13.36
CA LEU A 38 -14.98 6.73 12.95
C LEU A 38 -16.29 5.94 12.84
N MET A 39 -16.23 4.68 12.39
CA MET A 39 -17.38 3.77 12.39
C MET A 39 -17.86 3.49 13.82
N LEU A 40 -16.92 3.23 14.75
CA LEU A 40 -17.24 3.01 16.17
C LEU A 40 -17.79 4.27 16.82
N TYR A 41 -17.30 5.46 16.44
CA TYR A 41 -17.79 6.73 16.95
C TYR A 41 -19.25 7.01 16.56
N PHE A 42 -19.62 6.77 15.30
CA PHE A 42 -21.00 7.00 14.84
C PHE A 42 -21.96 5.85 15.20
N GLY A 43 -21.46 4.63 15.37
CA GLY A 43 -22.23 3.50 15.94
C GLY A 43 -23.43 3.03 15.11
N THR A 44 -23.60 3.49 13.87
CA THR A 44 -24.69 3.05 12.97
C THR A 44 -24.14 2.36 11.74
N ALA A 45 -24.85 1.35 11.25
CA ALA A 45 -24.48 0.64 10.02
C ALA A 45 -24.47 1.56 8.79
N ALA A 46 -25.37 2.55 8.73
CA ALA A 46 -25.43 3.52 7.65
C ALA A 46 -24.16 4.39 7.59
N SER A 47 -23.74 4.96 8.72
CA SER A 47 -22.48 5.73 8.78
C SER A 47 -21.27 4.84 8.51
N ALA A 48 -21.26 3.59 9.01
CA ALA A 48 -20.17 2.65 8.73
C ALA A 48 -20.03 2.34 7.24
N LEU A 49 -21.14 2.16 6.53
CA LEU A 49 -21.16 1.92 5.09
C LEU A 49 -20.62 3.13 4.31
N GLN A 50 -20.95 4.36 4.73
CA GLN A 50 -20.41 5.58 4.13
C GLN A 50 -18.89 5.68 4.30
N VAL A 51 -18.38 5.37 5.50
CA VAL A 51 -16.94 5.35 5.77
C VAL A 51 -16.24 4.27 4.95
N ASN A 52 -16.81 3.06 4.87
CA ASN A 52 -16.28 1.99 4.02
C ASN A 52 -16.29 2.37 2.53
N ALA A 53 -17.34 3.04 2.05
CA ALA A 53 -17.39 3.54 0.67
C ALA A 53 -16.28 4.57 0.40
N ALA A 54 -15.97 5.44 1.37
CA ALA A 54 -14.85 6.37 1.26
C ALA A 54 -13.48 5.66 1.24
N LEU A 55 -13.33 4.57 2.02
CA LEU A 55 -12.09 3.77 2.10
C LEU A 55 -11.92 2.76 0.96
N ALA A 56 -12.99 2.42 0.24
CA ALA A 56 -12.99 1.36 -0.77
C ALA A 56 -11.91 1.52 -1.86
N LEU A 57 -11.50 2.76 -2.16
CA LEU A 57 -10.44 3.04 -3.14
C LEU A 57 -9.03 3.09 -2.53
N VAL A 58 -8.89 3.24 -1.22
CA VAL A 58 -7.59 3.37 -0.54
C VAL A 58 -6.79 2.09 -0.68
N GLY A 59 -7.40 0.92 -0.40
CA GLY A 59 -6.76 -0.38 -0.53
C GLY A 59 -6.21 -0.67 -1.93
N PRO A 60 -7.03 -0.55 -3.00
CA PRO A 60 -6.57 -0.72 -4.37
C PRO A 60 -5.44 0.23 -4.78
N LEU A 61 -5.52 1.52 -4.42
CA LEU A 61 -4.47 2.50 -4.75
C LEU A 61 -3.13 2.19 -4.06
N VAL A 62 -3.18 1.81 -2.79
CA VAL A 62 -1.98 1.44 -2.02
C VAL A 62 -1.38 0.15 -2.57
N LEU A 63 -2.20 -0.84 -2.91
CA LEU A 63 -1.75 -2.09 -3.51
C LEU A 63 -0.97 -1.83 -4.80
N VAL A 64 -1.54 -1.06 -5.75
CA VAL A 64 -0.86 -0.69 -7.00
C VAL A 64 0.48 -0.04 -6.70
N THR A 65 0.50 0.97 -5.83
CA THR A 65 1.71 1.76 -5.55
C THR A 65 2.81 0.91 -4.93
N VAL A 66 2.46 0.07 -3.95
CA VAL A 66 3.42 -0.84 -3.30
C VAL A 66 3.92 -1.90 -4.27
N THR A 67 3.06 -2.45 -5.13
CA THR A 67 3.49 -3.40 -6.15
C THR A 67 4.42 -2.75 -7.18
N MET A 68 4.15 -1.52 -7.61
CA MET A 68 5.05 -0.77 -8.50
C MET A 68 6.40 -0.52 -7.85
N LEU A 69 6.43 -0.13 -6.57
CA LEU A 69 7.69 0.00 -5.83
C LEU A 69 8.44 -1.33 -5.76
N GLY A 70 7.76 -2.44 -5.48
CA GLY A 70 8.40 -3.75 -5.43
C GLY A 70 8.93 -4.23 -6.77
N ILE A 71 8.25 -3.94 -7.86
CA ILE A 71 8.77 -4.21 -9.20
C ILE A 71 9.97 -3.30 -9.49
N SER A 72 9.94 -2.03 -9.09
CA SER A 72 11.07 -1.09 -9.29
C SER A 72 12.33 -1.45 -8.50
N GLY A 73 12.18 -2.15 -7.37
CA GLY A 73 13.32 -2.65 -6.57
C GLY A 73 13.94 -3.93 -7.13
N LEU A 74 13.24 -4.65 -8.01
CA LEU A 74 13.80 -5.79 -8.73
C LEU A 74 14.65 -5.23 -9.88
N ALA A 75 15.95 -5.53 -9.90
CA ALA A 75 16.91 -5.07 -10.92
C ALA A 75 16.66 -5.63 -12.35
N GLY A 76 15.47 -6.16 -12.62
CA GLY A 76 15.09 -6.78 -13.88
C GLY A 76 14.02 -5.96 -14.61
N GLU A 77 14.18 -5.86 -15.92
CA GLU A 77 13.36 -5.03 -16.81
C GLU A 77 11.86 -5.12 -16.53
N MET A 78 11.23 -3.95 -16.43
CA MET A 78 9.79 -3.77 -16.23
C MET A 78 9.03 -4.40 -17.41
N ALA A 79 8.67 -5.67 -17.29
CA ALA A 79 7.85 -6.32 -18.29
C ALA A 79 6.43 -5.73 -18.20
N LEU A 80 6.05 -4.87 -19.15
CA LEU A 80 4.76 -4.15 -19.22
C LEU A 80 3.54 -5.05 -18.95
N TRP A 81 3.64 -6.35 -19.25
CA TRP A 81 2.59 -7.33 -18.98
C TRP A 81 2.24 -7.47 -17.49
N ARG A 82 3.21 -7.33 -16.56
CA ARG A 82 2.97 -7.40 -15.12
C ARG A 82 2.14 -6.21 -14.64
N ILE A 83 2.44 -5.03 -15.18
CA ILE A 83 1.69 -3.80 -14.91
C ILE A 83 0.25 -3.96 -15.43
N ALA A 84 0.09 -4.49 -16.65
CA ALA A 84 -1.22 -4.76 -17.23
C ALA A 84 -2.05 -5.73 -16.36
N LEU A 85 -1.45 -6.79 -15.81
CA LEU A 85 -2.15 -7.70 -14.89
C LEU A 85 -2.57 -7.04 -13.58
N ILE A 86 -1.74 -6.18 -12.99
CA ILE A 86 -2.07 -5.46 -11.76
C ILE A 86 -3.26 -4.54 -12.00
N VAL A 87 -3.22 -3.77 -13.09
CA VAL A 87 -4.32 -2.88 -13.49
C VAL A 87 -5.59 -3.68 -13.76
N LEU A 88 -5.49 -4.83 -14.43
CA LEU A 88 -6.62 -5.72 -14.68
C LEU A 88 -7.23 -6.24 -13.37
N GLY A 89 -6.41 -6.75 -12.44
CA GLY A 89 -6.87 -7.26 -11.15
C GLY A 89 -7.55 -6.18 -10.30
N VAL A 90 -7.00 -4.97 -10.29
CA VAL A 90 -7.62 -3.81 -9.63
C VAL A 90 -8.94 -3.43 -10.31
N GLY A 91 -8.99 -3.46 -11.65
CA GLY A 91 -10.21 -3.28 -12.43
C GLY A 91 -11.29 -4.29 -12.04
N CYS A 92 -10.93 -5.57 -11.89
CA CYS A 92 -11.85 -6.61 -11.42
C CYS A 92 -12.38 -6.34 -10.00
N ILE A 93 -11.52 -5.92 -9.07
CA ILE A 93 -11.93 -5.56 -7.70
C ILE A 93 -12.94 -4.40 -7.73
N LEU A 94 -12.64 -3.35 -8.52
CA LEU A 94 -13.52 -2.19 -8.67
C LEU A 94 -14.85 -2.55 -9.34
N LEU A 95 -14.84 -3.42 -10.35
CA LEU A 95 -16.06 -3.91 -11.00
C LEU A 95 -16.91 -4.74 -10.04
N GLY A 96 -16.30 -5.60 -9.23
CA GLY A 96 -17.00 -6.39 -8.21
C GLY A 96 -17.55 -5.54 -7.05
N ALA A 97 -16.88 -4.44 -6.69
CA ALA A 97 -17.36 -3.50 -5.69
C ALA A 97 -18.55 -2.64 -6.16
N ARG A 98 -18.88 -2.63 -7.46
CA ARG A 98 -20.01 -1.90 -8.06
C ARG A 98 -21.24 -2.81 -8.32
N GLY A 99 -21.46 -3.81 -7.47
CA GLY A 99 -22.61 -4.72 -7.51
C GLY A 99 -23.59 -4.47 -6.38
#